data_AF-A7SXJ1-F1
#
_entry.id   AF-A7SXJ1-F1
#
_cell.length_a   1.000
_cell.length_b   1.000
_cell.length_c   1.000
_cell.angle_alpha   90.00
_cell.angle_beta   90.00
_cell.angle_gamma   90.00
#
_symmetry.space_group_name_H-M   'P 1'
#
loop_
_entity.id
_entity.type
_entity.pdbx_description
1 polymer ?
#
loop_
_entity_poly.entity_id
_entity_poly.type
_entity_poly.pdbx_seq_one_letter_code
_entity_poly.pdbx_strand_id
1 'polypeptide(L)'
;MEDVEMEDVEGSSAFALQADEWRKAVEGDEGNVDVSHRFRSLLYKHFSETVFECFEVQKSPPDSPVLKLNINEDKCCDRVFRIMEYFLCGEDPKLGYPKLQQTNNPPPLCGKMFKYGEPTYSCRLSTLCA
;
A
#
# COMPACT_ATOMS: atom_id res chain seq x y z
N MET A 1 1.33 -3.86 34.74
CA MET A 1 0.02 -3.36 34.29
C MET A 1 0.36 -2.01 33.69
N GLU A 2 0.90 -2.06 32.48
CA GLU A 2 1.44 -0.91 31.79
C GLU A 2 0.37 -0.44 30.81
N ASP A 3 0.14 0.86 30.85
CA ASP A 3 -0.94 1.58 30.20
C ASP A 3 -1.02 1.24 28.71
N VAL A 4 -2.13 0.62 28.30
CA VAL A 4 -2.50 0.53 26.90
C VAL A 4 -3.02 1.91 26.53
N GLU A 5 -2.18 2.73 25.92
CA GLU A 5 -2.57 3.95 25.25
C GLU A 5 -3.66 3.60 24.22
N MET A 6 -4.89 3.91 24.59
CA MET A 6 -6.08 3.79 23.74
C MET A 6 -6.13 5.05 22.87
N GLU A 7 -5.19 5.17 21.94
CA GLU A 7 -5.18 6.24 20.94
C GLU A 7 -5.66 5.73 19.57
N ASP A 8 -6.51 6.55 18.95
CA ASP A 8 -6.95 6.52 17.54
C ASP A 8 -8.03 5.53 17.08
N VAL A 9 -9.21 5.53 17.73
CA VAL A 9 -10.40 4.87 17.15
C VAL A 9 -11.07 5.73 16.07
N GLU A 10 -11.03 7.07 16.17
CA GLU A 10 -11.75 7.94 15.23
C GLU A 10 -11.07 8.08 13.87
N GLY A 11 -9.76 8.30 13.81
CA GLY A 11 -9.01 8.45 12.55
C GLY A 11 -8.98 7.16 11.72
N SER A 12 -8.96 6.02 12.41
CA SER A 12 -9.02 4.68 11.80
C SER A 12 -10.30 4.45 10.97
N SER A 13 -11.42 5.04 11.42
CA SER A 13 -12.73 4.84 10.80
C SER A 13 -12.90 5.54 9.44
N ALA A 14 -12.29 6.72 9.25
CA ALA A 14 -12.44 7.49 8.01
C ALA A 14 -11.73 6.81 6.82
N PHE A 15 -10.53 6.29 7.05
CA PHE A 15 -9.79 5.56 6.00
C PHE A 15 -10.47 4.26 5.62
N ALA A 16 -11.06 3.55 6.59
CA ALA A 16 -11.85 2.35 6.34
C ALA A 16 -13.06 2.64 5.44
N LEU A 17 -13.82 3.70 5.73
CA LEU A 17 -14.96 4.12 4.92
C LEU A 17 -14.56 4.48 3.48
N GLN A 18 -13.50 5.27 3.33
CA GLN A 18 -13.00 5.65 2.00
C GLN A 18 -12.51 4.43 1.20
N ALA A 19 -11.83 3.48 1.85
CA ALA A 19 -11.39 2.24 1.22
C ALA A 19 -12.58 1.35 0.79
N ASP A 20 -13.65 1.31 1.58
CA ASP A 20 -14.89 0.60 1.23
C ASP A 20 -15.59 1.24 0.02
N GLU A 21 -15.59 2.56 -0.08
CA GLU A 21 -16.09 3.27 -1.27
C GLU A 21 -15.28 2.90 -2.51
N TRP A 22 -13.96 2.82 -2.40
CA TRP A 22 -13.10 2.41 -3.51
C TRP A 22 -13.38 0.97 -3.94
N ARG A 23 -13.54 0.03 -3.00
CA ARG A 23 -13.88 -1.36 -3.31
C ARG A 23 -15.19 -1.45 -4.09
N LYS A 24 -16.24 -0.78 -3.61
CA LYS A 24 -17.55 -0.72 -4.28
C LYS A 24 -17.45 -0.09 -5.67
N ALA A 25 -16.66 0.97 -5.83
CA ALA A 25 -16.48 1.65 -7.11
C ALA A 25 -15.69 0.80 -8.13
N VAL A 26 -14.76 -0.04 -7.66
CA VAL A 26 -14.00 -0.97 -8.50
C VAL A 26 -14.87 -2.15 -8.92
N GLU A 27 -15.67 -2.70 -8.01
CA GLU A 27 -16.58 -3.83 -8.25
C GLU A 27 -17.87 -3.44 -8.99
N GLY A 28 -18.24 -2.15 -8.98
CA GLY A 28 -19.51 -1.66 -9.50
C GLY A 28 -19.57 -1.59 -11.02
N ASP A 29 -20.31 -2.54 -11.62
CA ASP A 29 -20.99 -2.54 -12.94
C ASP A 29 -20.55 -3.71 -13.83
N GLU A 30 -21.49 -4.60 -14.18
CA GLU A 30 -21.36 -5.82 -15.01
C GLU A 30 -21.02 -5.52 -16.50
N GLY A 31 -20.57 -4.30 -16.80
CA GLY A 31 -20.22 -3.84 -18.13
C GLY A 31 -18.71 -3.73 -18.31
N ASN A 32 -18.08 -4.83 -18.74
CA ASN A 32 -16.87 -4.96 -19.60
C ASN A 32 -15.65 -4.01 -19.43
N VAL A 33 -15.59 -3.15 -18.41
CA VAL A 33 -14.42 -2.31 -18.12
C VAL A 33 -13.51 -3.08 -17.17
N ASP A 34 -12.25 -3.25 -17.58
CA ASP A 34 -11.21 -3.90 -16.79
C ASP A 34 -11.13 -3.28 -15.37
N VAL A 35 -11.31 -4.13 -14.37
CA VAL A 35 -11.21 -3.81 -12.93
C VAL A 35 -9.92 -3.03 -12.65
N SER A 36 -8.83 -3.39 -13.34
CA SER A 36 -7.52 -2.74 -13.21
C SER A 36 -7.57 -1.28 -13.68
N HIS A 37 -8.31 -0.98 -14.75
CA HIS A 37 -8.46 0.38 -15.26
C HIS A 37 -9.24 1.26 -14.27
N ARG A 38 -10.32 0.74 -13.67
CA ARG A 38 -11.11 1.47 -12.67
C ARG A 38 -10.28 1.81 -11.43
N PHE A 39 -9.56 0.81 -10.90
CA PHE A 39 -8.67 1.04 -9.77
C PHE A 39 -7.59 2.08 -10.09
N ARG A 40 -6.92 1.97 -11.25
CA ARG A 40 -5.90 2.95 -11.67
C ARG A 40 -6.48 4.35 -11.78
N SER A 41 -7.68 4.49 -12.34
CA SER A 41 -8.33 5.79 -12.47
C SER A 41 -8.61 6.42 -11.11
N LEU A 42 -9.14 5.65 -10.14
CA LEU A 42 -9.37 6.12 -8.77
C LEU A 42 -8.06 6.48 -8.06
N LEU A 43 -7.05 5.61 -8.17
CA LEU A 43 -5.75 5.82 -7.55
C LEU A 43 -5.07 7.09 -8.06
N TYR A 44 -5.00 7.29 -9.38
CA TYR A 44 -4.37 8.48 -9.94
C TYR A 44 -5.14 9.76 -9.63
N LYS A 45 -6.47 9.69 -9.59
CA LYS A 45 -7.29 10.82 -9.14
C LYS A 45 -6.94 11.20 -7.71
N HIS A 46 -6.95 10.23 -6.79
CA HIS A 46 -6.61 10.44 -5.39
C HIS A 46 -5.19 10.99 -5.22
N PHE A 47 -4.23 10.44 -5.96
CA PHE A 47 -2.84 10.91 -5.91
C PHE A 47 -2.71 12.34 -6.39
N SER A 48 -3.41 12.72 -7.46
CA SER A 48 -3.37 14.09 -7.97
C SER A 48 -3.92 15.11 -6.97
N GLU A 49 -4.83 14.69 -6.07
CA GLU A 49 -5.44 15.53 -5.06
C GLU A 49 -4.60 15.59 -3.77
N THR A 50 -3.96 14.49 -3.38
CA THR A 50 -3.32 14.34 -2.05
C THR A 50 -1.80 14.44 -2.03
N VAL A 51 -1.12 14.09 -3.13
CA VAL A 51 0.35 13.97 -3.14
C VAL A 51 1.03 15.30 -2.89
N PHE A 52 0.46 16.41 -3.37
CA PHE A 52 1.06 17.74 -3.18
C PHE A 52 1.08 18.19 -1.72
N GLU A 53 0.13 17.74 -0.90
CA GLU A 53 0.08 18.07 0.52
C GLU A 53 1.20 17.41 1.31
N CYS A 54 1.82 16.37 0.75
CA CYS A 54 2.95 15.68 1.34
C CYS A 54 4.27 16.45 1.18
N PHE A 55 4.32 17.50 0.35
CA PHE A 55 5.54 18.27 0.15
C PHE A 55 5.59 19.51 1.04
N GLU A 56 6.75 19.73 1.66
CA GLU A 56 7.02 20.91 2.47
C GLU A 56 8.23 21.67 1.91
N VAL A 57 8.06 22.96 1.72
CA VAL A 57 9.15 23.84 1.29
C VAL A 57 10.01 24.16 2.51
N GLN A 58 11.25 23.70 2.50
CA GLN A 58 12.22 24.14 3.50
C GLN A 58 12.63 25.57 3.20
N LYS A 59 12.60 26.40 4.25
CA LYS A 59 13.09 27.77 4.17
C LYS A 59 14.60 27.72 3.95
N SER A 60 15.06 28.20 2.81
CA SER A 60 16.50 28.34 2.56
C SER A 60 17.06 29.53 3.34
N PRO A 61 18.35 29.51 3.71
CA PRO A 61 19.03 30.69 4.22
C PRO A 61 18.93 31.84 3.21
N PRO A 62 18.94 33.10 3.68
CA PRO A 62 18.82 34.28 2.80
C PRO A 62 19.95 34.38 1.75
N ASP A 63 21.09 33.75 2.01
CA ASP A 63 22.29 33.82 1.16
C ASP A 63 22.32 32.80 0.01
N SER A 64 21.30 31.94 -0.12
CA SER A 64 21.19 31.01 -1.23
C SER A 64 19.72 30.70 -1.55
N PRO A 65 19.17 31.14 -2.69
CA PRO A 65 17.77 30.94 -3.05
C PRO A 65 17.53 29.54 -3.63
N VAL A 66 18.04 28.50 -2.96
CA VAL A 66 17.78 27.12 -3.37
C VAL A 66 16.52 26.65 -2.66
N LEU A 67 15.42 26.57 -3.41
CA LEU A 67 14.19 25.93 -2.95
C LEU A 67 14.46 24.45 -2.71
N LYS A 68 14.41 24.05 -1.43
CA LYS A 68 14.48 22.64 -1.04
C LYS A 68 13.07 22.16 -0.72
N LEU A 69 12.63 21.14 -1.45
CA LEU A 69 11.40 20.41 -1.15
C LEU A 69 11.76 19.22 -0.27
N ASN A 70 11.03 19.06 0.84
CA ASN A 70 11.08 17.87 1.68
C ASN A 70 9.76 17.11 1.53
N ILE A 71 9.84 15.78 1.60
CA ILE A 71 8.66 14.93 1.69
C ILE A 71 8.36 14.73 3.17
N ASN A 72 7.16 15.10 3.60
CA ASN A 72 6.66 14.82 4.94
C ASN A 72 6.11 13.39 4.95
N GLU A 73 6.87 12.47 5.57
CA GLU A 73 6.52 11.06 5.64
C GLU A 73 5.21 10.81 6.40
N ASP A 74 4.92 11.57 7.47
CA ASP A 74 3.69 11.42 8.24
C ASP A 74 2.45 11.76 7.39
N LYS A 75 2.53 12.84 6.61
CA LYS A 75 1.47 13.20 5.66
C LYS A 75 1.31 12.18 4.55
N CYS A 76 2.42 11.60 4.06
CA CYS A 76 2.36 10.49 3.12
C CYS A 76 1.67 9.27 3.74
N CYS A 77 2.00 8.94 4.98
CA CYS A 77 1.38 7.85 5.72
C CYS A 77 -0.14 8.05 5.81
N ASP A 78 -0.60 9.20 6.29
CA ASP A 78 -2.02 9.44 6.50
C ASP A 78 -2.82 9.59 5.21
N ARG A 79 -2.29 10.33 4.22
CA ARG A 79 -3.07 10.71 3.03
C ARG A 79 -2.95 9.73 1.88
N VAL A 80 -1.83 9.03 1.78
CA VAL A 80 -1.51 8.15 0.65
C VAL A 80 -1.54 6.69 1.09
N PHE A 81 -0.74 6.33 2.10
CA PHE A 81 -0.56 4.92 2.45
C PHE A 81 -1.75 4.33 3.21
N ARG A 82 -2.27 4.97 4.26
CA ARG A 82 -3.35 4.44 5.11
C ARG A 82 -4.55 3.93 4.33
N ILE A 83 -5.09 4.72 3.42
CA ILE A 83 -6.24 4.33 2.59
C ILE A 83 -5.89 3.11 1.73
N MET A 84 -4.68 3.05 1.18
CA MET A 84 -4.23 1.89 0.41
C MET A 84 -4.08 0.63 1.27
N GLU A 85 -3.56 0.75 2.50
CA GLU A 85 -3.47 -0.39 3.43
C GLU A 85 -4.86 -0.96 3.72
N TYR A 86 -5.81 -0.09 4.04
CA TYR A 86 -7.22 -0.45 4.26
C TYR A 86 -7.84 -1.05 2.99
N PHE A 87 -7.56 -0.47 1.82
CA PHE A 87 -8.05 -0.97 0.53
C PHE A 87 -7.57 -2.41 0.27
N LEU A 88 -6.28 -2.66 0.45
CA LEU A 88 -5.64 -3.96 0.23
C LEU A 88 -6.07 -5.02 1.25
N CYS A 89 -6.18 -4.64 2.53
CA CYS A 89 -6.53 -5.58 3.59
C CYS A 89 -8.02 -5.92 3.63
N GLY A 90 -8.91 -5.01 3.23
CA GLY A 90 -10.36 -5.18 3.40
C GLY A 90 -10.85 -4.93 4.84
N GLU A 91 -9.93 -4.68 5.76
CA GLU A 91 -10.15 -4.52 7.20
C GLU A 91 -9.01 -3.70 7.80
N ASP A 92 -8.97 -3.57 9.13
CA ASP A 92 -7.86 -2.92 9.85
C ASP A 92 -6.52 -3.55 9.45
N PRO A 93 -5.53 -2.77 8.96
CA PRO A 93 -4.21 -3.27 8.58
C PRO A 93 -3.49 -4.06 9.69
N LYS A 94 -3.72 -3.72 10.96
CA LYS A 94 -3.17 -4.44 12.12
C LYS A 94 -3.67 -5.89 12.19
N LEU A 95 -4.86 -6.16 11.65
CA LEU A 95 -5.47 -7.50 11.56
C LEU A 95 -5.23 -8.14 10.19
N GLY A 96 -5.27 -7.36 9.12
CA GLY A 96 -5.14 -7.83 7.74
C GLY A 96 -3.75 -8.34 7.40
N TYR A 97 -2.69 -7.62 7.79
CA TYR A 97 -1.31 -8.04 7.47
C TYR A 97 -0.95 -9.41 8.07
N PRO A 98 -1.24 -9.71 9.36
CA PRO A 98 -1.02 -11.06 9.91
C PRO A 98 -1.76 -12.16 9.14
N LYS A 99 -3.01 -11.92 8.70
CA LYS A 99 -3.76 -12.90 7.90
C LYS A 99 -3.15 -13.11 6.53
N LEU A 100 -2.76 -12.03 5.85
CA LEU A 100 -2.08 -12.07 4.56
C LEU A 100 -0.77 -12.86 4.64
N GLN A 101 0.01 -12.64 5.71
CA GLN A 101 1.24 -13.40 5.95
C GLN A 101 0.99 -14.90 6.17
N GLN A 102 -0.07 -15.28 6.87
CA GLN A 102 -0.43 -16.70 7.05
C GLN A 102 -0.82 -17.36 5.72
N THR A 103 -1.45 -16.61 4.81
CA THR A 103 -1.78 -17.09 3.46
C THR A 103 -0.61 -17.04 2.48
N ASN A 104 0.50 -16.39 2.84
CA ASN A 104 1.70 -16.29 2.01
C ASN A 104 2.49 -17.61 2.06
N ASN A 105 1.97 -18.63 1.39
CA ASN A 105 2.59 -19.94 1.24
C ASN A 105 3.09 -20.13 -0.19
N PRO A 106 4.20 -19.48 -0.58
CA PRO A 106 4.78 -19.70 -1.90
C PRO A 106 5.18 -21.18 -2.03
N PRO A 107 4.96 -21.80 -3.21
CA PRO A 107 5.41 -23.17 -3.43
C PRO A 107 6.89 -23.28 -3.04
N PRO A 108 7.30 -24.32 -2.30
CA PRO A 108 8.71 -24.52 -2.02
C PRO A 108 9.44 -24.60 -3.35
N LEU A 109 10.36 -23.66 -3.59
CA LEU A 109 11.20 -23.68 -4.79
C LEU A 109 11.94 -25.01 -4.81
N CYS A 110 11.64 -25.88 -5.77
CA CYS A 110 12.39 -27.11 -5.95
C CYS A 110 13.74 -26.76 -6.60
N GLY A 111 14.73 -26.45 -5.78
CA GLY A 111 16.07 -26.14 -6.25
C GLY A 111 16.99 -25.79 -5.11
N LYS A 112 18.24 -26.26 -5.16
CA LYS A 112 19.30 -25.81 -4.26
C LYS A 112 19.37 -24.28 -4.34
N MET A 113 19.08 -23.58 -3.25
CA MET A 113 19.54 -22.19 -3.09
C MET A 113 21.07 -22.24 -3.09
N PHE A 114 21.68 -21.97 -4.23
CA PHE A 114 23.13 -21.83 -4.31
C PHE A 114 23.55 -20.49 -3.72
N LYS A 115 24.77 -20.48 -3.18
CA LYS A 115 25.38 -19.31 -2.54
C LYS A 115 25.55 -18.18 -3.56
N TYR A 116 25.66 -16.95 -3.05
CA TYR A 116 25.82 -15.70 -3.82
C TYR A 116 26.84 -15.86 -4.96
N GLY A 117 26.41 -15.68 -6.23
CA GLY A 117 27.29 -15.64 -7.40
C GLY A 117 26.95 -16.58 -8.57
N GLU A 118 26.00 -17.50 -8.43
CA GLU A 118 25.58 -18.39 -9.54
C GLU A 118 24.27 -17.93 -10.21
N PRO A 119 24.15 -18.03 -11.55
CA PRO A 119 22.96 -17.60 -12.28
C PRO A 119 21.72 -18.42 -11.85
N THR A 120 20.66 -17.70 -11.45
CA THR A 120 19.43 -18.31 -10.95
C THR A 120 18.56 -18.83 -12.10
N TYR A 121 18.53 -20.14 -12.31
CA TYR A 121 17.45 -20.77 -13.07
C TYR A 121 16.37 -21.22 -12.08
N SER A 122 15.35 -20.36 -11.84
CA SER A 122 14.19 -20.77 -11.06
C SER A 122 13.28 -21.62 -11.94
N CYS A 123 13.20 -22.93 -11.68
CA CYS A 123 12.13 -23.76 -12.24
C CYS A 123 10.79 -23.28 -11.65
N ARG A 124 10.08 -22.42 -12.38
CA ARG A 124 8.66 -22.14 -12.12
C ARG A 124 7.82 -23.03 -13.02
N LEU A 125 7.68 -24.32 -12.66
CA LEU A 125 6.72 -25.20 -13.30
C LEU A 125 5.90 -25.91 -12.22
N SER A 126 4.76 -25.31 -11.87
CA SER A 126 3.78 -25.90 -10.96
C SER A 126 2.76 -26.69 -11.77
N THR A 127 3.05 -27.96 -12.03
CA THR A 127 2.10 -29.09 -12.18
C THR A 127 2.92 -30.34 -12.49
N LEU A 128 2.67 -31.43 -11.77
CA LEU A 128 3.34 -32.75 -11.82
C LEU A 128 4.51 -32.94 -10.84
N CYS A 129 4.16 -33.12 -9.57
CA CYS A 129 4.71 -34.23 -8.78
C CYS A 129 3.52 -34.94 -8.13
N ALA A 130 2.95 -35.89 -8.85
CA ALA A 130 2.15 -36.98 -8.31
C ALA A 130 3.02 -38.24 -8.33
#